data_AF-A0AAU2W326-F1
#
_entry.id   AF-A0AAU2W326-F1
#
_cell.length_a   1.000
_cell.length_b   1.000
_cell.length_c   1.000
_cell.angle_alpha   90.00
_cell.angle_beta   90.00
_cell.angle_gamma   90.00
#
_symmetry.space_group_name_H-M   'P 1'
#
loop_
_entity.id
_entity.type
_entity.pdbx_description
1 polymer ?
#
loop_
_entity_poly.entity_id
_entity_poly.type
_entity_poly.pdbx_seq_one_letter_code
_entity_poly.pdbx_strand_id
1 'polypeptide(L)'
;MTELAAALGVLRRTETGQSVADAVLLAAHDLLYAQVPRHLGDSSMRRLAEVLVGRGVVPKPGDYEGQWWLWWPKSGHGPCPDCGKTRSLTRYSARFGHEYRYLCARCRSAERQQIAEQASRLREMIAPRTGLHPAHVPAPAAGSHPTEAAPSDSAAVAVSPPSGRDWETYVARLEELLAALEWAGFDLPQEWDSDFDEQEGALLFAALWRGDGGVGVEYHPHRGVLALQPFDDVTGEWPESYSLLEDSIEIPVAASGEQAVTAVEAAAGEAGLLDAAHVLVADTAPPEAKQEFALRRVRRIFQPAADFRRLPLADLLQEVTENEWLSAYLDWVVGMDGRNVEPDIVPDAAALGVAAWCWRNNTAVEDHHLDTDVLMARVNIAVTRVTQQHICPAEGIDWHSIKDALMDPQWALADGTPVHSLFGPGWKQVAATVTAELDRWRQLDHEVLGPQTTLILMSIGGSTSYTDSWWGQGRWHSICRRIIDDAVAAGLTLPSPYDERGPDALLADLDAPDQVPDPILDWLIDLPDAGVHGPRGLRMHLVTRPPQSCWDPYWLTDSTP
;
A
#
# COMPACT_ATOMS: atom_id res chain seq x y z
N MET A 1 27.11 17.56 12.08
CA MET A 1 28.57 17.61 12.40
C MET A 1 28.92 16.93 13.73
N THR A 2 28.01 16.89 14.72
CA THR A 2 28.23 16.31 16.06
C THR A 2 28.33 14.78 16.06
N GLU A 3 27.54 14.08 15.25
CA GLU A 3 27.47 12.61 15.21
C GLU A 3 28.71 11.96 14.57
N LEU A 4 29.20 12.54 13.47
CA LEU A 4 30.44 12.10 12.82
C LEU A 4 31.64 12.20 13.77
N ALA A 5 31.73 13.28 14.55
CA ALA A 5 32.78 13.46 15.54
C ALA A 5 32.67 12.43 16.68
N ALA A 6 31.45 12.07 17.07
CA ALA A 6 31.21 11.01 18.06
C ALA A 6 31.68 9.65 17.54
N ALA A 7 31.29 9.27 16.32
CA ALA A 7 31.69 8.00 15.70
C ALA A 7 33.22 7.87 15.52
N LEU A 8 33.88 8.92 15.02
CA LEU A 8 35.34 8.98 14.93
C LEU A 8 36.03 9.00 16.31
N GLY A 9 35.32 9.46 17.35
CA GLY A 9 35.76 9.36 18.74
C GLY A 9 35.76 7.92 19.24
N VAL A 10 34.73 7.13 18.90
CA VAL A 10 34.65 5.70 19.25
C VAL A 10 35.82 4.91 18.65
N LEU A 11 36.12 5.13 17.36
CA LEU A 11 37.24 4.47 16.68
C LEU A 11 38.58 4.78 17.37
N ARG A 12 38.85 6.06 17.69
CA ARG A 12 40.07 6.47 18.39
C ARG A 12 40.23 5.87 19.80
N ARG A 13 39.13 5.74 20.55
CA ARG A 13 39.16 5.09 21.87
C ARG A 13 39.56 3.62 21.74
N THR A 14 39.08 2.96 20.70
CA THR A 14 39.38 1.56 20.43
C THR A 14 40.82 1.36 19.98
N GLU A 15 41.33 2.24 19.10
CA GLU A 15 42.75 2.25 18.67
C GLU A 15 43.73 2.52 19.84
N THR A 16 43.30 3.27 20.86
CA THR A 16 44.10 3.56 22.05
C THR A 16 43.97 2.49 23.14
N GLY A 17 43.31 1.37 22.85
CA GLY A 17 43.16 0.24 23.77
C GLY A 17 42.14 0.46 24.89
N GLN A 18 41.30 1.48 24.78
CA GLN A 18 40.19 1.66 25.72
C GLN A 18 39.09 0.64 25.45
N SER A 19 38.49 0.12 26.52
CA SER A 19 37.35 -0.77 26.42
C SER A 19 36.12 0.00 25.93
N VAL A 20 35.70 -0.30 24.70
CA VAL A 20 34.44 0.17 24.11
C VAL A 20 33.49 -1.02 24.02
N ALA A 21 32.22 -0.85 24.37
CA ALA A 21 31.20 -1.88 24.21
C ALA A 21 30.88 -2.10 22.72
N ASP A 22 30.55 -3.34 22.34
CA ASP A 22 30.33 -3.70 20.95
C ASP A 22 29.16 -2.93 20.33
N ALA A 23 28.06 -2.73 21.05
CA ALA A 23 26.95 -1.86 20.64
C ALA A 23 27.38 -0.43 20.26
N VAL A 24 28.40 0.12 20.96
CA VAL A 24 28.90 1.48 20.70
C VAL A 24 29.81 1.53 19.46
N LEU A 25 30.55 0.45 19.20
CA LEU A 25 31.32 0.29 17.95
C LEU A 25 30.39 0.17 16.73
N LEU A 26 29.29 -0.57 16.89
CA LEU A 26 28.28 -0.79 15.87
C LEU A 26 27.51 0.51 15.55
N ALA A 27 27.06 1.24 16.57
CA ALA A 27 26.43 2.55 16.37
C ALA A 27 27.36 3.55 15.67
N ALA A 28 28.67 3.53 15.98
CA ALA A 28 29.65 4.36 15.30
C ALA A 28 29.82 3.97 13.82
N HIS A 29 29.68 2.69 13.48
CA HIS A 29 29.73 2.22 12.11
C HIS A 29 28.54 2.75 11.31
N ASP A 30 27.32 2.65 11.84
CA ASP A 30 26.11 3.10 11.15
C ASP A 30 26.06 4.61 10.97
N LEU A 31 26.53 5.37 11.97
CA LEU A 31 26.68 6.82 11.85
C LEU A 31 27.71 7.23 10.80
N LEU A 32 28.81 6.47 10.63
CA LEU A 32 29.78 6.73 9.56
C LEU A 32 29.20 6.36 8.18
N TYR A 33 28.41 5.29 8.11
CA TYR A 33 27.73 4.83 6.91
C TYR A 33 26.64 5.80 6.42
N ALA A 34 25.84 6.37 7.32
CA ALA A 34 24.77 7.32 6.97
C ALA A 34 25.28 8.65 6.37
N GLN A 35 26.57 8.97 6.51
CA GLN A 35 27.15 10.28 6.16
C GLN A 35 27.89 10.27 4.79
N VAL A 36 27.66 9.26 3.95
CA VAL A 36 28.56 8.86 2.85
C VAL A 36 28.69 9.79 1.63
N PRO A 37 27.95 10.89 1.36
CA PRO A 37 28.28 11.65 0.16
C PRO A 37 29.66 12.35 0.19
N ARG A 38 30.43 12.42 1.30
CA ARG A 38 31.58 13.35 1.39
C ARG A 38 32.89 12.92 2.07
N HIS A 39 33.11 11.66 2.44
CA HIS A 39 34.39 11.29 3.06
C HIS A 39 35.19 10.24 2.27
N LEU A 40 35.97 10.76 1.31
CA LEU A 40 37.21 10.18 0.81
C LEU A 40 38.12 9.79 1.98
N GLY A 41 38.06 8.53 2.36
CA GLY A 41 38.86 7.97 3.44
C GLY A 41 38.42 6.57 3.82
N ASP A 42 38.54 5.61 2.90
CA ASP A 42 38.33 4.17 3.13
C ASP A 42 38.97 3.65 4.43
N SER A 43 39.97 4.34 4.99
CA SER A 43 40.73 3.89 6.16
C SER A 43 39.95 3.83 7.47
N SER A 44 39.01 4.76 7.74
CA SER A 44 38.29 4.78 9.03
C SER A 44 37.20 3.70 9.09
N MET A 45 36.42 3.55 8.01
CA MET A 45 35.44 2.47 7.89
C MET A 45 36.11 1.09 7.88
N ARG A 46 37.21 0.93 7.14
CA ARG A 46 38.02 -0.29 7.13
C ARG A 46 38.48 -0.71 8.51
N ARG A 47 39.05 0.22 9.29
CA ARG A 47 39.57 -0.08 10.62
C ARG A 47 38.46 -0.43 11.59
N LEU A 48 37.32 0.25 11.50
CA LEU A 48 36.17 -0.08 12.34
C LEU A 48 35.61 -1.48 12.01
N ALA A 49 35.53 -1.82 10.72
CA ALA A 49 35.16 -3.16 10.27
C ALA A 49 36.15 -4.24 10.75
N GLU A 50 37.47 -3.99 10.65
CA GLU A 50 38.51 -4.91 11.14
C GLU A 50 38.42 -5.15 12.66
N VAL A 51 38.13 -4.12 13.44
CA VAL A 51 37.92 -4.23 14.89
C VAL A 51 36.68 -5.06 15.21
N LEU A 52 35.57 -4.82 14.49
CA LEU A 52 34.32 -5.55 14.66
C LEU A 52 34.48 -7.04 14.30
N VAL A 53 35.16 -7.36 13.20
CA VAL A 53 35.47 -8.75 12.78
C VAL A 53 36.41 -9.41 13.79
N GLY A 54 37.46 -8.70 14.22
CA GLY A 54 38.45 -9.20 15.17
C GLY A 54 37.86 -9.52 16.55
N ARG A 55 36.78 -8.84 16.93
CA ARG A 55 36.02 -9.09 18.16
C ARG A 55 34.92 -10.14 18.02
N GLY A 56 34.69 -10.66 16.81
CA GLY A 56 33.61 -11.61 16.53
C GLY A 56 32.21 -11.00 16.66
N VAL A 57 32.12 -9.67 16.65
CA VAL A 57 30.85 -8.94 16.68
C VAL A 57 30.15 -9.04 15.33
N VAL A 58 30.95 -9.12 14.26
CA VAL A 58 30.46 -9.33 12.89
C VAL A 58 31.15 -10.53 12.26
N PRO A 59 30.48 -11.23 11.34
CA PRO A 59 31.08 -12.34 10.61
C PRO A 59 32.37 -12.00 9.88
N LYS A 60 33.21 -13.00 9.64
CA LYS A 60 34.34 -12.83 8.72
C LYS A 60 33.81 -12.72 7.29
N PRO A 61 34.48 -12.00 6.39
CA PRO A 61 34.09 -11.89 4.99
C PRO A 61 33.85 -13.25 4.30
N GLY A 62 34.62 -14.29 4.67
CA GLY A 62 34.47 -15.62 4.10
C GLY A 62 33.31 -16.47 4.65
N ASP A 63 32.61 -16.02 5.70
CA ASP A 63 31.61 -16.84 6.39
C ASP A 63 30.23 -16.84 5.68
N TYR A 64 30.01 -15.90 4.74
CA TYR A 64 28.69 -15.66 4.10
C TYR A 64 28.74 -15.46 2.57
N GLU A 65 29.65 -16.17 1.88
CA GLU A 65 29.84 -16.12 0.42
C GLU A 65 29.93 -14.69 -0.18
N GLY A 66 30.94 -13.90 0.21
CA GLY A 66 31.36 -12.72 -0.57
C GLY A 66 32.39 -11.77 0.07
N GLN A 67 32.84 -10.73 -0.63
CA GLN A 67 33.97 -9.86 -0.19
C GLN A 67 33.53 -8.64 0.62
N TRP A 68 33.00 -8.84 1.83
CA TRP A 68 32.33 -7.77 2.59
C TRP A 68 33.18 -7.25 3.76
N TRP A 69 34.25 -6.50 3.47
CA TRP A 69 35.23 -6.04 4.47
C TRP A 69 35.26 -4.52 4.72
N LEU A 70 34.47 -3.75 3.96
CA LEU A 70 34.23 -2.31 4.15
C LEU A 70 32.75 -1.98 4.36
N TRP A 71 31.88 -2.88 3.89
CA TRP A 71 30.44 -2.72 3.79
C TRP A 71 29.84 -3.94 4.46
N TRP A 72 29.09 -3.74 5.52
CA TRP A 72 28.37 -4.83 6.15
C TRP A 72 27.20 -5.21 5.23
N PRO A 73 27.14 -6.45 4.70
CA PRO A 73 26.16 -6.80 3.70
C PRO A 73 24.79 -6.97 4.40
N LYS A 74 23.77 -6.30 3.86
CA LYS A 74 22.41 -6.25 4.41
C LYS A 74 21.76 -7.63 4.40
N SER A 75 22.03 -8.36 3.33
CA SER A 75 21.73 -9.77 3.14
C SER A 75 23.03 -10.58 3.05
N GLY A 76 22.96 -11.86 3.38
CA GLY A 76 24.08 -12.79 3.20
C GLY A 76 23.56 -14.21 3.15
N HIS A 77 24.38 -15.18 2.74
CA HIS A 77 23.98 -16.59 2.74
C HIS A 77 24.90 -17.40 3.65
N GLY A 78 24.36 -18.04 4.68
CA GLY A 78 25.18 -18.76 5.66
C GLY A 78 24.38 -19.27 6.85
N PRO A 79 25.02 -19.85 7.87
CA PRO A 79 24.33 -20.48 9.00
C PRO A 79 23.59 -19.43 9.84
N CYS A 80 22.28 -19.56 9.92
CA CYS A 80 21.46 -18.72 10.79
C CYS A 80 21.85 -18.97 12.27
N PRO A 81 22.14 -17.93 13.07
CA PRO A 81 22.47 -18.06 14.49
C PRO A 81 21.42 -18.80 15.32
N ASP A 82 20.14 -18.62 15.00
CA ASP A 82 19.03 -19.17 15.79
C ASP A 82 18.70 -20.63 15.42
N CYS A 83 18.62 -20.95 14.12
CA CYS A 83 18.27 -22.30 13.67
C CYS A 83 19.45 -23.16 13.21
N GLY A 84 20.66 -22.60 13.11
CA GLY A 84 21.89 -23.28 12.67
C GLY A 84 21.93 -23.70 11.19
N LYS A 85 20.83 -23.53 10.45
CA LYS A 85 20.73 -23.92 9.03
C LYS A 85 21.33 -22.85 8.12
N THR A 86 22.06 -23.28 7.09
CA THR A 86 22.57 -22.39 6.03
C THR A 86 21.41 -21.86 5.19
N ARG A 87 21.21 -20.54 5.20
CA ARG A 87 20.06 -19.85 4.58
C ARG A 87 20.43 -18.45 4.13
N SER A 88 19.55 -17.83 3.35
CA SER A 88 19.54 -16.39 3.13
C SER A 88 19.20 -15.67 4.45
N LEU A 89 20.07 -14.76 4.87
CA LEU A 89 20.01 -14.03 6.13
C LEU A 89 19.88 -12.53 5.87
N THR A 90 19.20 -11.83 6.77
CA THR A 90 19.13 -10.37 6.78
C THR A 90 19.60 -9.82 8.12
N ARG A 91 20.30 -8.69 8.08
CA ARG A 91 20.87 -8.00 9.25
C ARG A 91 19.77 -7.25 10.03
N TYR A 92 19.71 -7.47 11.34
CA TYR A 92 19.01 -6.60 12.29
C TYR A 92 19.89 -5.41 12.64
N SER A 93 19.28 -4.22 12.69
CA SER A 93 19.90 -3.02 13.22
C SER A 93 19.54 -2.82 14.68
N ALA A 94 20.53 -2.42 15.49
CA ALA A 94 20.27 -2.04 16.88
C ALA A 94 19.55 -0.72 17.05
N ARG A 95 19.24 -0.02 15.95
CA ARG A 95 18.40 1.19 15.96
C ARG A 95 17.01 0.95 16.58
N PHE A 96 16.56 -0.31 16.67
CA PHE A 96 15.25 -0.72 17.19
C PHE A 96 15.31 -1.51 18.50
N GLY A 97 16.39 -1.38 19.28
CA GLY A 97 16.50 -2.06 20.57
C GLY A 97 16.81 -3.57 20.51
N HIS A 98 16.96 -4.15 19.31
CA HIS A 98 17.44 -5.51 19.11
C HIS A 98 18.97 -5.56 19.02
N GLU A 99 19.60 -6.62 19.52
CA GLU A 99 21.05 -6.81 19.30
C GLU A 99 21.33 -7.00 17.80
N TYR A 100 22.44 -6.44 17.29
CA TYR A 100 22.85 -6.69 15.91
C TYR A 100 23.06 -8.19 15.70
N ARG A 101 22.27 -8.78 14.81
CA ARG A 101 22.40 -10.18 14.41
C ARG A 101 21.86 -10.40 13.01
N TYR A 102 22.25 -11.51 12.40
CA TYR A 102 21.67 -11.98 11.16
C TYR A 102 20.62 -13.02 11.46
N LEU A 103 19.43 -12.91 10.87
CA LEU A 103 18.41 -13.96 10.96
C LEU A 103 17.90 -14.34 9.58
N CYS A 104 17.60 -15.63 9.40
CA CYS A 104 16.91 -16.07 8.20
C CYS A 104 15.44 -15.64 8.24
N ALA A 105 14.79 -15.53 7.08
CA ALA A 105 13.38 -15.15 6.97
C ALA A 105 12.47 -15.89 7.97
N ARG A 106 12.70 -17.19 8.16
CA ARG A 106 11.93 -18.00 9.13
C ARG A 106 12.11 -17.60 10.58
N CYS A 107 13.34 -17.42 11.03
CA CYS A 107 13.59 -17.05 12.43
C CYS A 107 13.04 -15.65 12.70
N ARG A 108 13.08 -14.75 11.69
CA ARG A 108 12.41 -13.45 11.76
C ARG A 108 10.90 -13.59 11.88
N SER A 109 10.28 -14.41 11.04
CA SER A 109 8.84 -14.64 11.07
C SER A 109 8.39 -15.22 12.42
N ALA A 110 9.11 -16.20 12.95
CA ALA A 110 8.87 -16.76 14.28
C ALA A 110 9.04 -15.73 15.41
N GLU A 111 10.09 -14.90 15.34
CA GLU A 111 10.30 -13.82 16.30
C GLU A 111 9.17 -12.78 16.24
N ARG A 112 8.73 -12.37 15.03
CA ARG A 112 7.60 -11.47 14.83
C ARG A 112 6.33 -12.01 15.46
N GLN A 113 6.01 -13.27 15.22
CA GLN A 113 4.82 -13.92 15.80
C GLN A 113 4.90 -13.92 17.33
N GLN A 114 6.06 -14.21 17.91
CA GLN A 114 6.26 -14.17 19.35
C GLN A 114 6.10 -12.75 19.92
N ILE A 115 6.64 -11.73 19.25
CA ILE A 115 6.50 -10.32 19.65
C ILE A 115 5.02 -9.89 19.56
N ALA A 116 4.34 -10.22 18.47
CA ALA A 116 2.93 -9.91 18.27
C ALA A 116 2.05 -10.56 19.35
N GLU A 117 2.29 -11.83 19.68
CA GLU A 117 1.60 -12.52 20.78
C GLU A 117 1.86 -11.86 22.14
N GLN A 118 3.09 -11.41 22.41
CA GLN A 118 3.42 -10.69 23.64
C GLN A 118 2.74 -9.33 23.71
N ALA A 119 2.77 -8.56 22.62
CA ALA A 119 2.12 -7.26 22.52
C ALA A 119 0.60 -7.37 22.70
N SER A 120 -0.02 -8.38 22.08
CA SER A 120 -1.45 -8.68 22.25
C SER A 120 -1.80 -8.97 23.72
N ARG A 121 -1.04 -9.84 24.39
CA ARG A 121 -1.22 -10.13 25.83
C ARG A 121 -1.03 -8.88 26.71
N LEU A 122 -0.08 -8.02 26.39
CA LEU A 122 0.14 -6.74 27.09
C LEU A 122 -1.03 -5.78 26.90
N ARG A 123 -1.57 -5.66 25.69
CA ARG A 123 -2.77 -4.85 25.41
C ARG A 123 -3.99 -5.37 26.19
N GLU A 124 -4.18 -6.68 26.26
CA GLU A 124 -5.24 -7.30 27.07
C GLU A 124 -5.09 -7.02 28.57
N MET A 125 -3.85 -6.96 29.08
CA MET A 125 -3.56 -6.66 30.48
C MET A 125 -3.72 -5.17 30.84
N ILE A 126 -3.45 -4.27 29.90
CA ILE A 126 -3.47 -2.81 30.11
C ILE A 126 -4.85 -2.21 29.81
N ALA A 127 -5.70 -2.89 29.03
CA ALA A 127 -7.05 -2.44 28.73
C ALA A 127 -7.86 -2.16 30.02
N PRO A 128 -8.28 -0.91 30.27
CA PRO A 128 -9.09 -0.60 31.44
C PRO A 128 -10.42 -1.35 31.35
N ARG A 129 -10.83 -1.97 32.45
CA ARG A 129 -12.20 -2.51 32.65
C ARG A 129 -13.21 -1.36 32.71
N THR A 130 -13.38 -0.62 31.63
CA THR A 130 -14.45 0.36 31.46
C THR A 130 -15.53 -0.29 30.61
N GLY A 131 -16.67 -0.60 31.23
CA GLY A 131 -17.86 -1.17 30.59
C GLY A 131 -18.59 -0.20 29.66
N LEU A 132 -17.88 0.36 28.68
CA LEU A 132 -18.43 1.09 27.54
C LEU A 132 -17.68 0.59 26.32
N HIS A 133 -18.29 -0.37 25.61
CA HIS A 133 -17.84 -0.83 24.31
C HIS A 133 -17.86 0.34 23.31
N PRO A 134 -16.73 0.75 22.71
CA PRO A 134 -16.76 1.20 21.33
C PRO A 134 -17.12 -0.03 20.48
N ALA A 135 -17.97 0.16 19.47
CA ALA A 135 -18.38 -0.88 18.55
C ALA A 135 -17.14 -1.50 17.90
N HIS A 136 -16.76 -2.68 18.40
CA HIS A 136 -15.82 -3.57 17.75
C HIS A 136 -16.46 -3.94 16.41
N VAL A 137 -15.86 -3.53 15.31
CA VAL A 137 -16.06 -4.22 14.04
C VAL A 137 -15.59 -5.65 14.27
N PRO A 138 -16.46 -6.68 14.18
CA PRO A 138 -16.02 -8.04 14.35
C PRO A 138 -15.11 -8.39 13.18
N ALA A 139 -13.92 -8.89 13.51
CA ALA A 139 -13.07 -9.66 12.62
C ALA A 139 -13.92 -10.75 11.93
N PRO A 140 -13.65 -11.07 10.66
CA PRO A 140 -14.35 -12.15 9.98
C PRO A 140 -14.19 -13.43 10.80
N ALA A 141 -15.30 -14.15 10.94
CA ALA A 141 -15.35 -15.41 11.66
C ALA A 141 -14.28 -16.35 11.10
N ALA A 142 -13.28 -16.63 11.93
CA ALA A 142 -12.35 -17.72 11.72
C ALA A 142 -13.19 -18.99 11.46
N GLY A 143 -13.12 -19.48 10.22
CA GLY A 143 -13.70 -20.74 9.82
C GLY A 143 -13.23 -21.80 10.81
N SER A 144 -14.21 -22.45 11.43
CA SER A 144 -14.08 -23.56 12.37
C SER A 144 -12.85 -24.44 12.11
N HIS A 145 -11.94 -24.47 13.10
CA HIS A 145 -10.87 -25.46 13.20
C HIS A 145 -11.42 -26.88 12.99
N PRO A 146 -10.93 -27.67 12.03
CA PRO A 146 -11.08 -29.11 12.13
C PRO A 146 -10.24 -29.57 13.33
N THR A 147 -10.91 -30.27 14.23
CA THR A 147 -10.32 -30.90 15.42
C THR A 147 -9.10 -31.71 15.03
N GLU A 148 -7.96 -31.35 15.64
CA GLU A 148 -6.66 -31.96 15.48
C GLU A 148 -6.75 -33.47 15.76
N ALA A 149 -6.82 -34.27 14.69
CA ALA A 149 -6.55 -35.69 14.77
C ALA A 149 -5.05 -35.87 14.95
N ALA A 150 -4.66 -36.60 15.99
CA ALA A 150 -3.27 -36.90 16.34
C ALA A 150 -2.43 -37.27 15.09
N PRO A 151 -1.18 -36.78 14.98
CA PRO A 151 -0.35 -37.06 13.82
C PRO A 151 -0.05 -38.56 13.79
N SER A 152 -0.59 -39.26 12.79
CA SER A 152 -0.04 -40.55 12.41
C SER A 152 1.31 -40.31 11.74
N ASP A 153 2.34 -41.02 12.18
CA ASP A 153 3.66 -41.11 11.55
C ASP A 153 3.56 -41.44 10.05
N SER A 154 3.32 -40.43 9.21
CA SER A 154 3.58 -40.49 7.77
C SER A 154 4.96 -39.90 7.56
N ALA A 155 5.92 -40.74 7.19
CA ALA A 155 7.28 -40.33 6.83
C ALA A 155 7.22 -39.12 5.90
N ALA A 156 7.74 -37.97 6.35
CA ALA A 156 7.82 -36.75 5.56
C ALA A 156 8.56 -37.05 4.26
N VAL A 157 7.87 -36.93 3.12
CA VAL A 157 8.49 -37.06 1.81
C VAL A 157 9.40 -35.86 1.64
N ALA A 158 10.71 -36.08 1.70
CA ALA A 158 11.70 -35.02 1.50
C ALA A 158 11.49 -34.37 0.12
N VAL A 159 11.27 -33.06 0.11
CA VAL A 159 11.12 -32.29 -1.13
C VAL A 159 12.51 -32.16 -1.75
N SER A 160 12.63 -32.33 -3.07
CA SER A 160 13.91 -32.13 -3.78
C SER A 160 14.16 -30.63 -4.01
N PRO A 161 15.43 -30.17 -3.98
CA PRO A 161 15.76 -28.78 -4.26
C PRO A 161 15.32 -28.37 -5.68
N PRO A 162 14.68 -27.20 -5.86
CA PRO A 162 14.27 -26.72 -7.17
C PRO A 162 15.46 -26.51 -8.10
N SER A 163 15.28 -26.84 -9.37
CA SER A 163 16.22 -26.46 -10.42
C SER A 163 16.10 -24.97 -10.76
N GLY A 164 17.08 -24.41 -11.48
CA GLY A 164 17.01 -23.01 -11.94
C GLY A 164 15.73 -22.70 -12.74
N ARG A 165 15.27 -23.64 -13.56
CA ARG A 165 14.03 -23.51 -14.33
C ARG A 165 12.78 -23.52 -13.44
N ASP A 166 12.82 -24.26 -12.33
CA ASP A 166 11.71 -24.26 -11.37
C ASP A 166 11.62 -22.90 -10.68
N TRP A 167 12.76 -22.28 -10.32
CA TRP A 167 12.81 -20.92 -9.78
C TRP A 167 12.24 -19.88 -10.75
N GLU A 168 12.64 -19.92 -12.02
CA GLU A 168 12.07 -19.04 -13.06
C GLU A 168 10.55 -19.19 -13.16
N THR A 169 10.05 -20.43 -13.06
CA THR A 169 8.60 -20.70 -13.09
C THR A 169 7.90 -20.16 -11.85
N TYR A 170 8.51 -20.28 -10.67
CA TYR A 170 7.96 -19.75 -9.42
C TYR A 170 7.94 -18.21 -9.40
N VAL A 171 8.97 -17.56 -9.93
CA VAL A 171 9.03 -16.09 -10.06
C VAL A 171 7.95 -15.60 -11.00
N ALA A 172 7.84 -16.18 -12.20
CA ALA A 172 6.80 -15.78 -13.17
C ALA A 172 5.38 -15.97 -12.59
N ARG A 173 5.16 -17.04 -11.82
CA ARG A 173 3.88 -17.25 -11.13
C ARG A 173 3.63 -16.23 -10.02
N LEU A 174 4.66 -15.84 -9.27
CA LEU A 174 4.54 -14.84 -8.23
C LEU A 174 4.20 -13.47 -8.82
N GLU A 175 4.86 -13.07 -9.92
CA GLU A 175 4.55 -11.84 -10.64
C GLU A 175 3.10 -11.83 -11.17
N GLU A 176 2.62 -12.96 -11.72
CA GLU A 176 1.22 -13.10 -12.13
C GLU A 176 0.24 -12.92 -10.96
N LEU A 177 0.55 -13.49 -9.78
CA LEU A 177 -0.29 -13.35 -8.58
C LEU A 177 -0.28 -11.92 -8.03
N LEU A 178 0.80 -11.17 -8.22
CA LEU A 178 0.98 -9.80 -7.70
C LEU A 178 0.63 -8.71 -8.73
N ALA A 179 0.16 -9.07 -9.92
CA ALA A 179 -0.12 -8.12 -11.00
C ALA A 179 -1.06 -6.98 -10.59
N ALA A 180 -2.06 -7.25 -9.73
CA ALA A 180 -2.96 -6.22 -9.21
C ALA A 180 -2.25 -5.22 -8.28
N LEU A 181 -1.27 -5.68 -7.48
CA LEU A 181 -0.45 -4.80 -6.65
C LEU A 181 0.50 -3.96 -7.52
N GLU A 182 1.13 -4.56 -8.52
CA GLU A 182 1.96 -3.81 -9.49
C GLU A 182 1.13 -2.72 -10.19
N TRP A 183 -0.07 -3.05 -10.65
CA TRP A 183 -1.00 -2.06 -11.21
C TRP A 183 -1.36 -0.96 -10.23
N ALA A 184 -1.57 -1.30 -8.95
CA ALA A 184 -1.83 -0.34 -7.87
C ALA A 184 -0.59 0.45 -7.41
N GLY A 185 0.52 0.39 -8.16
CA GLY A 185 1.70 1.22 -7.98
C GLY A 185 2.79 0.62 -7.08
N PHE A 186 2.72 -0.67 -6.76
CA PHE A 186 3.81 -1.33 -6.03
C PHE A 186 4.99 -1.69 -6.95
N ASP A 187 6.19 -1.34 -6.52
CA ASP A 187 7.42 -1.74 -7.18
C ASP A 187 7.71 -3.21 -6.91
N LEU A 188 7.60 -4.05 -7.95
CA LEU A 188 8.10 -5.42 -7.91
C LEU A 188 9.63 -5.43 -8.01
N PRO A 189 10.33 -6.25 -7.20
CA PRO A 189 11.79 -6.31 -7.24
C PRO A 189 12.28 -6.93 -8.55
N GLN A 190 13.42 -6.45 -9.06
CA GLN A 190 14.06 -7.04 -10.24
C GLN A 190 14.58 -8.46 -9.97
N GLU A 191 14.93 -8.75 -8.70
CA GLU A 191 15.40 -10.05 -8.24
C GLU A 191 14.70 -10.40 -6.92
N TRP A 192 14.14 -11.61 -6.86
CA TRP A 192 13.49 -12.13 -5.67
C TRP A 192 14.50 -12.83 -4.76
N ASP A 193 14.44 -12.55 -3.45
CA ASP A 193 15.15 -13.38 -2.50
C ASP A 193 14.52 -14.78 -2.49
N SER A 194 15.36 -15.81 -2.41
CA SER A 194 14.94 -17.20 -2.42
C SER A 194 15.62 -18.01 -1.30
N ASP A 195 14.91 -19.02 -0.80
CA ASP A 195 15.42 -20.00 0.15
C ASP A 195 14.80 -21.39 -0.10
N PHE A 196 15.50 -22.46 0.30
CA PHE A 196 15.01 -23.82 0.19
C PHE A 196 15.24 -24.60 1.48
N ASP A 197 14.25 -25.40 1.86
CA ASP A 197 14.33 -26.30 3.00
C ASP A 197 13.68 -27.64 2.65
N GLU A 198 14.31 -28.75 3.04
CA GLU A 198 13.84 -30.09 2.68
C GLU A 198 12.46 -30.44 3.25
N GLN A 199 12.00 -29.75 4.31
CA GLN A 199 10.73 -30.02 4.99
C GLN A 199 9.59 -29.14 4.46
N GLU A 200 9.85 -27.86 4.20
CA GLU A 200 8.80 -26.92 3.74
C GLU A 200 8.86 -26.62 2.23
N GLY A 201 9.96 -26.98 1.56
CA GLY A 201 10.21 -26.70 0.15
C GLY A 201 10.78 -25.30 -0.13
N ALA A 202 10.53 -24.83 -1.35
CA ALA A 202 10.94 -23.53 -1.86
C ALA A 202 10.17 -22.36 -1.21
N LEU A 203 10.85 -21.23 -1.08
CA LEU A 203 10.32 -19.95 -0.62
C LEU A 203 10.89 -18.81 -1.49
N LEU A 204 10.02 -17.92 -1.95
CA LEU A 204 10.37 -16.63 -2.55
C LEU A 204 9.86 -15.51 -1.65
N PHE A 205 10.64 -14.45 -1.45
CA PHE A 205 10.22 -13.34 -0.60
C PHE A 205 10.82 -12.01 -1.01
N ALA A 206 10.13 -10.91 -0.67
CA ALA A 206 10.61 -9.55 -0.85
C ALA A 206 9.80 -8.56 0.02
N ALA A 207 10.27 -7.32 0.10
CA ALA A 207 9.43 -6.19 0.47
C ALA A 207 8.99 -5.47 -0.81
N LEU A 208 7.69 -5.25 -0.98
CA LEU A 208 7.13 -4.42 -2.03
C LEU A 208 6.89 -3.01 -1.49
N TRP A 209 7.12 -2.02 -2.34
CA TRP A 209 7.10 -0.62 -1.94
C TRP A 209 6.13 0.17 -2.80
N ARG A 210 5.39 1.07 -2.15
CA ARG A 210 4.65 2.14 -2.81
C ARG A 210 4.86 3.41 -2.00
N GLY A 211 5.64 4.34 -2.56
CA GLY A 211 6.08 5.52 -1.83
C GLY A 211 6.94 5.14 -0.61
N ASP A 212 6.50 5.54 0.59
CA ASP A 212 7.14 5.16 1.87
C ASP A 212 6.41 3.97 2.54
N GLY A 213 5.33 3.48 1.95
CA GLY A 213 4.57 2.34 2.45
C GLY A 213 5.16 1.02 1.98
N GLY A 214 5.34 0.09 2.91
CA GLY A 214 5.88 -1.25 2.65
C GLY A 214 4.88 -2.37 2.96
N VAL A 215 4.99 -3.46 2.20
CA VAL A 215 4.38 -4.76 2.53
C VAL A 215 5.38 -5.89 2.27
N GLY A 216 5.50 -6.83 3.22
CA GLY A 216 6.28 -8.05 3.03
C GLY A 216 5.50 -9.07 2.20
N VAL A 217 6.17 -9.76 1.30
CA VAL A 217 5.58 -10.85 0.50
C VAL A 217 6.40 -12.11 0.69
N GLU A 218 5.72 -13.22 1.00
CA GLU A 218 6.31 -14.57 1.09
C GLU A 218 5.47 -15.55 0.27
N TYR A 219 6.06 -16.17 -0.75
CA TYR A 219 5.42 -17.15 -1.60
C TYR A 219 6.02 -18.54 -1.38
N HIS A 220 5.15 -19.49 -1.07
CA HIS A 220 5.48 -20.90 -0.82
C HIS A 220 4.87 -21.78 -1.92
N PRO A 221 5.58 -22.02 -3.05
CA PRO A 221 5.04 -22.76 -4.19
C PRO A 221 4.53 -24.17 -3.84
N HIS A 222 5.24 -24.88 -2.96
CA HIS A 222 4.92 -26.26 -2.59
C HIS A 222 3.70 -26.37 -1.67
N ARG A 223 3.47 -25.35 -0.83
CA ARG A 223 2.29 -25.25 0.03
C ARG A 223 1.11 -24.62 -0.70
N GLY A 224 1.36 -23.94 -1.83
CA GLY A 224 0.37 -23.17 -2.55
C GLY A 224 -0.17 -22.03 -1.69
N VAL A 225 0.70 -21.28 -1.02
CA VAL A 225 0.33 -20.16 -0.16
C VAL A 225 1.14 -18.93 -0.54
N LEU A 226 0.47 -17.79 -0.66
CA LEU A 226 1.05 -16.46 -0.71
C LEU A 226 0.70 -15.75 0.60
N ALA A 227 1.68 -15.23 1.31
CA ALA A 227 1.47 -14.43 2.50
C ALA A 227 1.85 -12.97 2.23
N LEU A 228 0.93 -12.06 2.52
CA LEU A 228 1.19 -10.63 2.62
C LEU A 228 1.38 -10.30 4.10
N GLN A 229 2.47 -9.62 4.45
CA GLN A 229 2.89 -9.43 5.83
C GLN A 229 3.14 -7.96 6.13
N PRO A 230 2.98 -7.53 7.39
CA PRO A 230 3.43 -6.22 7.82
C PRO A 230 4.91 -6.01 7.47
N PHE A 231 5.20 -4.84 6.92
CA PHE A 231 6.58 -4.43 6.70
C PHE A 231 7.24 -4.05 8.03
N ASP A 232 8.50 -4.45 8.18
CA ASP A 232 9.31 -4.16 9.35
C ASP A 232 10.70 -3.73 8.89
N ASP A 233 11.12 -2.51 9.23
CA ASP A 233 12.45 -1.98 8.93
C ASP A 233 13.51 -2.60 9.85
N VAL A 234 13.62 -3.94 9.84
CA VAL A 234 14.60 -4.64 10.67
C VAL A 234 16.03 -4.17 10.43
N THR A 235 16.33 -3.60 9.25
CA THR A 235 17.67 -3.14 8.87
C THR A 235 17.97 -1.70 9.30
N GLY A 236 16.97 -0.90 9.63
CA GLY A 236 17.11 0.51 10.06
C GLY A 236 17.40 1.49 8.96
N GLU A 237 17.16 1.06 7.73
CA GLU A 237 17.53 1.76 6.52
C GLU A 237 16.38 2.56 5.94
N TRP A 238 15.17 2.29 6.40
CA TRP A 238 13.93 2.94 5.98
C TRP A 238 13.22 3.55 7.20
N PRO A 239 13.90 4.36 8.05
CA PRO A 239 13.30 4.95 9.24
C PRO A 239 12.11 5.86 8.96
N GLU A 240 11.87 6.19 7.70
CA GLU A 240 10.81 7.03 7.21
C GLU A 240 9.61 6.25 6.67
N SER A 241 9.74 4.92 6.57
CA SER A 241 8.73 4.00 6.07
C SER A 241 7.67 3.65 7.10
N TYR A 242 6.57 3.06 6.64
CA TYR A 242 5.51 2.51 7.47
C TYR A 242 4.96 1.23 6.85
N SER A 243 4.41 0.36 7.69
CA SER A 243 3.69 -0.81 7.22
C SER A 243 2.30 -0.42 6.71
N LEU A 244 1.92 -0.96 5.56
CA LEU A 244 0.56 -0.86 5.03
C LEU A 244 -0.38 -1.93 5.59
N LEU A 245 0.16 -2.93 6.31
CA LEU A 245 -0.60 -3.97 6.99
C LEU A 245 -0.31 -3.97 8.48
N GLU A 246 -1.35 -4.19 9.28
CA GLU A 246 -1.20 -4.46 10.72
C GLU A 246 -0.96 -5.95 10.99
N ASP A 247 -1.66 -6.80 10.25
CA ASP A 247 -1.65 -8.25 10.41
C ASP A 247 -1.22 -8.96 9.12
N SER A 248 -0.75 -10.20 9.25
CA SER A 248 -0.42 -11.04 8.10
C SER A 248 -1.67 -11.67 7.49
N ILE A 249 -1.70 -11.77 6.16
CA ILE A 249 -2.79 -12.34 5.38
C ILE A 249 -2.23 -13.53 4.60
N GLU A 250 -2.69 -14.73 4.91
CA GLU A 250 -2.35 -15.94 4.15
C GLU A 250 -3.43 -16.24 3.11
N ILE A 251 -3.01 -16.38 1.86
CA ILE A 251 -3.87 -16.55 0.70
C ILE A 251 -3.58 -17.92 0.07
N PRO A 252 -4.55 -18.85 0.04
CA PRO A 252 -4.41 -20.10 -0.68
C PRO A 252 -4.33 -19.86 -2.20
N VAL A 253 -3.19 -20.19 -2.80
CA VAL A 253 -2.88 -20.04 -4.22
C VAL A 253 -2.45 -21.36 -4.87
N ALA A 254 -2.81 -22.49 -4.24
CA ALA A 254 -2.57 -23.84 -4.78
C ALA A 254 -3.31 -24.07 -6.11
N ALA A 255 -4.40 -23.35 -6.35
CA ALA A 255 -5.08 -23.35 -7.63
C ALA A 255 -4.22 -22.64 -8.68
N SER A 256 -3.99 -23.29 -9.81
CA SER A 256 -3.39 -22.66 -10.98
C SER A 256 -4.39 -21.78 -11.73
N GLY A 257 -3.92 -20.67 -12.31
CA GLY A 257 -4.69 -19.81 -13.18
C GLY A 257 -5.43 -18.68 -12.47
N GLU A 258 -6.47 -18.18 -13.13
CA GLU A 258 -7.19 -16.93 -12.83
C GLU A 258 -7.81 -16.90 -11.43
N GLN A 259 -8.33 -18.02 -10.92
CA GLN A 259 -8.96 -18.08 -9.60
C GLN A 259 -8.04 -17.66 -8.45
N ALA A 260 -6.76 -18.04 -8.50
CA ALA A 260 -5.81 -17.64 -7.47
C ALA A 260 -5.40 -16.17 -7.60
N VAL A 261 -5.34 -15.64 -8.82
CA VAL A 261 -5.10 -14.21 -9.05
C VAL A 261 -6.27 -13.40 -8.47
N THR A 262 -7.52 -13.78 -8.78
CA THR A 262 -8.71 -13.14 -8.20
C THR A 262 -8.76 -13.26 -6.68
N ALA A 263 -8.30 -14.38 -6.10
CA ALA A 263 -8.23 -14.53 -4.64
C ALA A 263 -7.19 -13.57 -4.01
N VAL A 264 -6.04 -13.38 -4.66
CA VAL A 264 -5.02 -12.43 -4.20
C VAL A 264 -5.52 -10.99 -4.35
N GLU A 265 -6.13 -10.66 -5.49
CA GLU A 265 -6.73 -9.35 -5.74
C GLU A 265 -7.82 -9.04 -4.71
N ALA A 266 -8.72 -9.98 -4.42
CA ALA A 266 -9.77 -9.78 -3.42
C ALA A 266 -9.20 -9.56 -2.01
N ALA A 267 -8.16 -10.31 -1.62
CA ALA A 267 -7.51 -10.18 -0.31
C ALA A 267 -6.72 -8.86 -0.20
N ALA A 268 -5.97 -8.48 -1.24
CA ALA A 268 -5.24 -7.22 -1.31
C ALA A 268 -6.19 -6.02 -1.33
N GLY A 269 -7.31 -6.16 -2.07
CA GLY A 269 -8.42 -5.22 -2.08
C GLY A 269 -8.98 -5.03 -0.68
N GLU A 270 -9.44 -6.09 -0.02
CA GLU A 270 -9.97 -6.02 1.36
C GLU A 270 -9.01 -5.35 2.36
N ALA A 271 -7.72 -5.63 2.23
CA ALA A 271 -6.67 -5.01 3.04
C ALA A 271 -6.38 -3.54 2.70
N GLY A 272 -6.95 -3.01 1.62
CA GLY A 272 -6.77 -1.65 1.13
C GLY A 272 -5.45 -1.40 0.40
N LEU A 273 -4.75 -2.45 -0.02
CA LEU A 273 -3.50 -2.33 -0.77
C LEU A 273 -3.75 -1.86 -2.22
N LEU A 274 -4.92 -2.15 -2.79
CA LEU A 274 -5.26 -1.73 -4.16
C LEU A 274 -5.73 -0.27 -4.29
N ASP A 275 -5.96 0.41 -3.16
CA ASP A 275 -6.32 1.83 -3.13
C ASP A 275 -5.12 2.70 -2.73
N ALA A 276 -5.22 4.02 -2.92
CA ALA A 276 -4.22 4.95 -2.40
C ALA A 276 -4.15 4.86 -0.87
N ALA A 277 -2.94 4.90 -0.31
CA ALA A 277 -2.76 4.76 1.13
C ALA A 277 -3.26 5.99 1.87
N HIS A 278 -3.95 5.77 2.99
CA HIS A 278 -4.29 6.82 3.94
C HIS A 278 -3.39 6.73 5.16
N VAL A 279 -2.59 7.76 5.40
CA VAL A 279 -1.59 7.77 6.48
C VAL A 279 -1.83 8.92 7.43
N LEU A 280 -1.81 8.59 8.72
CA LEU A 280 -1.77 9.55 9.81
C LEU A 280 -0.41 9.54 10.47
N VAL A 281 0.17 10.72 10.65
CA VAL A 281 1.33 10.88 11.53
C VAL A 281 0.85 10.71 12.97
N ALA A 282 1.52 9.85 13.74
CA ALA A 282 1.17 9.60 15.13
C ALA A 282 1.04 10.91 15.92
N ASP A 283 0.01 11.01 16.76
CA ASP A 283 -0.23 12.22 17.57
C ASP A 283 0.93 12.51 18.51
N THR A 284 1.55 11.44 18.99
CA THR A 284 2.74 11.52 19.81
C THR A 284 3.85 12.23 19.04
N ALA A 285 3.99 12.05 17.72
CA ALA A 285 5.24 12.29 16.97
C ALA A 285 5.81 13.72 17.18
N PRO A 286 7.14 13.88 17.26
CA PRO A 286 7.75 15.19 17.50
C PRO A 286 7.37 16.20 16.40
N PRO A 287 7.24 17.50 16.72
CA PRO A 287 6.90 18.53 15.73
C PRO A 287 7.83 18.55 14.51
N GLU A 288 9.12 18.32 14.72
CA GLU A 288 10.13 18.24 13.64
C GLU A 288 9.87 17.06 12.70
N ALA A 289 9.46 15.91 13.22
CA ALA A 289 9.15 14.72 12.44
C ALA A 289 7.86 14.93 11.62
N LYS A 290 6.85 15.58 12.23
CA LYS A 290 5.62 16.01 11.54
C LYS A 290 5.93 16.97 10.38
N GLN A 291 6.83 17.94 10.61
CA GLN A 291 7.26 18.87 9.58
C GLN A 291 8.04 18.17 8.45
N GLU A 292 8.92 17.24 8.79
CA GLU A 292 9.67 16.43 7.82
C GLU A 292 8.75 15.58 6.96
N PHE A 293 7.77 14.90 7.57
CA PHE A 293 6.74 14.14 6.85
C PHE A 293 5.97 15.03 5.86
N ALA A 294 5.52 16.20 6.30
CA ALA A 294 4.83 17.15 5.42
C ALA A 294 5.71 17.64 4.25
N LEU A 295 7.00 17.91 4.50
CA LEU A 295 7.95 18.31 3.45
C LEU A 295 8.23 17.17 2.45
N ARG A 296 8.31 15.92 2.92
CA ARG A 296 8.43 14.74 2.06
C ARG A 296 7.22 14.58 1.16
N ARG A 297 6.01 14.73 1.71
CA ARG A 297 4.76 14.72 0.93
C ARG A 297 4.78 15.75 -0.20
N VAL A 298 5.16 17.01 0.09
CA VAL A 298 5.30 18.06 -0.93
C VAL A 298 6.33 17.69 -1.99
N ARG A 299 7.49 17.16 -1.60
CA ARG A 299 8.51 16.70 -2.55
C ARG A 299 8.02 15.56 -3.42
N ARG A 300 7.32 14.57 -2.87
CA ARG A 300 6.82 13.43 -3.64
C ARG A 300 5.79 13.88 -4.69
N ILE A 301 4.94 14.85 -4.36
CA ILE A 301 4.01 15.45 -5.33
C ILE A 301 4.77 16.23 -6.42
N PHE A 302 5.65 17.17 -6.05
CA PHE A 302 6.13 18.20 -6.99
C PHE A 302 7.55 18.02 -7.52
N GLN A 303 8.36 17.13 -6.95
CA GLN A 303 9.68 16.83 -7.51
C GLN A 303 9.59 16.28 -8.94
N PRO A 304 8.64 15.39 -9.29
CA PRO A 304 8.49 14.94 -10.68
C PRO A 304 8.18 16.09 -11.66
N ALA A 305 7.34 17.04 -11.27
CA ALA A 305 7.07 18.26 -12.05
C ALA A 305 8.34 19.11 -12.22
N ALA A 306 9.12 19.25 -11.14
CA ALA A 306 10.34 20.05 -11.15
C ALA A 306 11.39 19.43 -12.10
N ASP A 307 11.50 18.10 -12.08
CA ASP A 307 12.37 17.33 -12.96
C ASP A 307 11.91 17.40 -14.42
N PHE A 308 10.58 17.28 -14.66
CA PHE A 308 9.97 17.43 -15.97
C PHE A 308 10.22 18.81 -16.58
N ARG A 309 9.99 19.89 -15.81
CA ARG A 309 10.22 21.28 -16.22
C ARG A 309 11.70 21.68 -16.21
N ARG A 310 12.55 20.87 -15.58
CA ARG A 310 13.98 21.16 -15.31
C ARG A 310 14.15 22.47 -14.54
N LEU A 311 13.33 22.68 -13.52
CA LEU A 311 13.36 23.85 -12.64
C LEU A 311 13.73 23.43 -11.21
N PRO A 312 14.36 24.33 -10.42
CA PRO A 312 14.44 24.13 -8.99
C PRO A 312 13.04 23.96 -8.38
N LEU A 313 12.89 23.02 -7.44
CA LEU A 313 11.60 22.75 -6.79
C LEU A 313 10.97 24.02 -6.19
N ALA A 314 11.77 24.93 -5.61
CA ALA A 314 11.27 26.18 -5.05
C ALA A 314 10.60 27.09 -6.10
N ASP A 315 11.18 27.16 -7.31
CA ASP A 315 10.67 28.00 -8.40
C ASP A 315 9.36 27.40 -8.95
N LEU A 316 9.30 26.06 -9.08
CA LEU A 316 8.06 25.37 -9.45
C LEU A 316 6.96 25.61 -8.40
N LEU A 317 7.26 25.44 -7.11
CA LEU A 317 6.27 25.64 -6.05
C LEU A 317 5.74 27.09 -6.06
N GLN A 318 6.58 28.06 -6.41
CA GLN A 318 6.15 29.43 -6.64
C GLN A 318 5.19 29.54 -7.84
N GLU A 319 5.53 28.98 -9.01
CA GLU A 319 4.64 28.97 -10.19
C GLU A 319 3.28 28.32 -9.88
N VAL A 320 3.29 27.20 -9.16
CA VAL A 320 2.09 26.47 -8.73
C VAL A 320 1.21 27.31 -7.80
N THR A 321 1.83 28.03 -6.86
CA THR A 321 1.12 28.89 -5.90
C THR A 321 0.54 30.15 -6.58
N GLU A 322 1.25 30.69 -7.58
CA GLU A 322 0.82 31.86 -8.35
C GLU A 322 -0.31 31.54 -9.35
N ASN A 323 -0.49 30.27 -9.71
CA ASN A 323 -1.63 29.82 -10.50
C ASN A 323 -2.88 29.71 -9.61
N GLU A 324 -3.77 30.70 -9.70
CA GLU A 324 -4.98 30.79 -8.86
C GLU A 324 -5.83 29.52 -8.86
N TRP A 325 -6.03 28.92 -10.04
CA TRP A 325 -6.88 27.74 -10.17
C TRP A 325 -6.22 26.50 -9.54
N LEU A 326 -4.94 26.27 -9.85
CA LEU A 326 -4.21 25.12 -9.32
C LEU A 326 -4.01 25.23 -7.82
N SER A 327 -3.70 26.44 -7.34
CA SER A 327 -3.60 26.75 -5.91
C SER A 327 -4.91 26.43 -5.17
N ALA A 328 -6.06 26.82 -5.73
CA ALA A 328 -7.37 26.48 -5.16
C ALA A 328 -7.63 24.96 -5.13
N TYR A 329 -7.27 24.22 -6.18
CA TYR A 329 -7.35 22.75 -6.18
C TYR A 329 -6.46 22.13 -5.10
N LEU A 330 -5.22 22.61 -4.97
CA LEU A 330 -4.27 22.10 -3.98
C LEU A 330 -4.70 22.39 -2.55
N ASP A 331 -5.19 23.59 -2.26
CA ASP A 331 -5.64 23.95 -0.92
C ASP A 331 -6.83 23.09 -0.50
N TRP A 332 -7.81 22.90 -1.40
CA TRP A 332 -9.05 22.24 -1.07
C TRP A 332 -8.97 20.72 -1.21
N VAL A 333 -8.66 20.22 -2.39
CA VAL A 333 -8.65 18.77 -2.68
C VAL A 333 -7.44 18.10 -2.03
N VAL A 334 -6.24 18.66 -2.14
CA VAL A 334 -5.02 18.01 -1.62
C VAL A 334 -4.74 18.36 -0.16
N GLY A 335 -5.06 19.59 0.25
CA GLY A 335 -4.74 20.17 1.56
C GLY A 335 -5.82 19.96 2.62
N MET A 336 -7.10 19.94 2.24
CA MET A 336 -8.20 19.74 3.18
C MET A 336 -8.71 18.30 3.15
N ASP A 337 -9.20 17.85 1.99
CA ASP A 337 -9.90 16.56 1.88
C ASP A 337 -8.95 15.38 1.70
N GLY A 338 -7.88 15.57 0.90
CA GLY A 338 -6.86 14.58 0.61
C GLY A 338 -5.64 14.63 1.53
N ARG A 339 -5.72 15.37 2.65
CA ARG A 339 -4.55 15.65 3.52
C ARG A 339 -3.85 14.42 4.08
N ASN A 340 -4.61 13.33 4.25
CA ASN A 340 -4.13 12.04 4.75
C ASN A 340 -3.85 11.05 3.61
N VAL A 341 -4.13 11.40 2.36
CA VAL A 341 -3.84 10.56 1.21
C VAL A 341 -2.37 10.72 0.87
N GLU A 342 -1.69 9.58 0.77
CA GLU A 342 -0.31 9.54 0.35
C GLU A 342 -0.18 9.83 -1.15
N PRO A 343 0.85 10.60 -1.55
CA PRO A 343 1.02 11.00 -2.93
C PRO A 343 1.64 9.87 -3.76
N ASP A 344 0.86 8.83 -3.98
CA ASP A 344 1.19 7.67 -4.80
C ASP A 344 0.49 7.74 -6.17
N ILE A 345 0.98 6.97 -7.14
CA ILE A 345 0.30 6.76 -8.43
C ILE A 345 -0.54 5.49 -8.31
N VAL A 346 -1.85 5.66 -8.24
CA VAL A 346 -2.82 4.55 -8.25
C VAL A 346 -3.76 4.77 -9.43
N PRO A 347 -3.60 4.06 -10.55
CA PRO A 347 -4.34 4.31 -11.80
C PRO A 347 -5.86 4.37 -11.63
N ASP A 348 -6.42 3.44 -10.85
CA ASP A 348 -7.87 3.38 -10.62
C ASP A 348 -8.37 4.57 -9.79
N ALA A 349 -7.59 4.98 -8.78
CA ALA A 349 -7.86 6.22 -8.04
C ALA A 349 -7.70 7.45 -8.93
N ALA A 350 -6.73 7.47 -9.85
CA ALA A 350 -6.60 8.57 -10.80
C ALA A 350 -7.82 8.66 -11.75
N ALA A 351 -8.38 7.52 -12.18
CA ALA A 351 -9.61 7.50 -12.97
C ALA A 351 -10.80 8.07 -12.19
N LEU A 352 -10.93 7.68 -10.92
CA LEU A 352 -11.89 8.27 -10.00
C LEU A 352 -11.68 9.77 -9.81
N GLY A 353 -10.43 10.23 -9.73
CA GLY A 353 -10.08 11.64 -9.64
C GLY A 353 -10.54 12.44 -10.84
N VAL A 354 -10.34 11.92 -12.05
CA VAL A 354 -10.86 12.55 -13.28
C VAL A 354 -12.39 12.56 -13.28
N ALA A 355 -13.04 11.45 -12.90
CA ALA A 355 -14.50 11.40 -12.80
C ALA A 355 -15.06 12.40 -11.77
N ALA A 356 -14.40 12.54 -10.62
CA ALA A 356 -14.81 13.46 -9.57
C ALA A 356 -14.53 14.93 -9.92
N TRP A 357 -13.35 15.24 -10.47
CA TRP A 357 -12.85 16.62 -10.57
C TRP A 357 -12.85 17.21 -11.99
N CYS A 358 -12.95 16.36 -13.02
CA CYS A 358 -13.03 16.79 -14.41
C CYS A 358 -14.43 16.63 -15.00
N TRP A 359 -15.19 15.64 -14.53
CA TRP A 359 -16.57 15.41 -14.95
C TRP A 359 -17.57 16.03 -13.99
N ARG A 360 -17.54 15.68 -12.70
CA ARG A 360 -18.61 16.02 -11.76
C ARG A 360 -18.46 17.41 -11.13
N ASN A 361 -17.41 17.61 -10.34
CA ASN A 361 -17.19 18.84 -9.59
C ASN A 361 -16.70 19.97 -10.49
N ASN A 362 -17.09 21.20 -10.17
CA ASN A 362 -16.75 22.42 -10.91
C ASN A 362 -17.22 22.45 -12.38
N THR A 363 -18.12 21.54 -12.78
CA THR A 363 -18.77 21.54 -14.08
C THR A 363 -20.26 21.75 -13.95
N ALA A 364 -20.95 21.89 -15.09
CA ALA A 364 -22.40 22.00 -15.12
C ALA A 364 -23.13 20.67 -14.85
N VAL A 365 -22.42 19.55 -14.59
CA VAL A 365 -23.05 18.27 -14.22
C VAL A 365 -23.84 18.40 -12.92
N GLU A 366 -23.31 19.10 -11.92
CA GLU A 366 -24.01 19.35 -10.65
C GLU A 366 -25.19 20.35 -10.82
N ASP A 367 -25.04 21.35 -11.70
CA ASP A 367 -26.11 22.31 -12.01
C ASP A 367 -27.28 21.66 -12.77
N HIS A 368 -26.99 20.61 -13.55
CA HIS A 368 -27.95 19.80 -14.29
C HIS A 368 -28.03 18.39 -13.70
N HIS A 369 -28.03 18.29 -12.37
CA HIS A 369 -28.10 17.02 -11.65
C HIS A 369 -29.22 16.13 -12.18
N LEU A 370 -28.93 14.83 -12.34
CA LEU A 370 -29.87 13.87 -12.90
C LEU A 370 -31.00 13.54 -11.90
N ASP A 371 -32.10 13.01 -12.43
CA ASP A 371 -33.36 12.82 -11.69
C ASP A 371 -33.25 11.87 -10.49
N THR A 372 -32.28 10.96 -10.48
CA THR A 372 -32.06 10.01 -9.38
C THR A 372 -30.57 9.84 -9.06
N ASP A 373 -30.28 9.53 -7.79
CA ASP A 373 -28.92 9.20 -7.35
C ASP A 373 -28.37 7.94 -8.04
N VAL A 374 -29.24 6.98 -8.34
CA VAL A 374 -28.91 5.78 -9.11
C VAL A 374 -28.41 6.15 -10.51
N LEU A 375 -29.11 7.07 -11.18
CA LEU A 375 -28.72 7.50 -12.52
C LEU A 375 -27.40 8.29 -12.49
N MET A 376 -27.21 9.14 -11.47
CA MET A 376 -25.91 9.78 -11.23
C MET A 376 -24.79 8.76 -10.99
N ALA A 377 -25.04 7.73 -10.18
CA ALA A 377 -24.07 6.67 -9.92
C ALA A 377 -23.70 5.92 -11.21
N ARG A 378 -24.68 5.58 -12.06
CA ARG A 378 -24.42 4.93 -13.37
C ARG A 378 -23.56 5.78 -14.28
N VAL A 379 -23.85 7.08 -14.36
CA VAL A 379 -23.05 8.00 -15.19
C VAL A 379 -21.64 8.12 -14.63
N ASN A 380 -21.46 8.21 -13.31
CA ASN A 380 -20.13 8.22 -12.70
C ASN A 380 -19.37 6.91 -12.98
N ILE A 381 -20.02 5.74 -12.87
CA ILE A 381 -19.42 4.44 -13.23
C ILE A 381 -18.98 4.44 -14.71
N ALA A 382 -19.85 4.91 -15.62
CA ALA A 382 -19.54 4.97 -17.04
C ALA A 382 -18.35 5.90 -17.34
N VAL A 383 -18.26 7.05 -16.68
CA VAL A 383 -17.15 8.00 -16.80
C VAL A 383 -15.85 7.41 -16.26
N THR A 384 -15.88 6.80 -15.07
CA THR A 384 -14.71 6.15 -14.47
C THR A 384 -14.20 5.04 -15.39
N ARG A 385 -15.09 4.20 -15.93
CA ARG A 385 -14.72 3.09 -16.81
C ARG A 385 -14.09 3.57 -18.13
N VAL A 386 -14.65 4.61 -18.74
CA VAL A 386 -14.05 5.22 -19.94
C VAL A 386 -12.68 5.78 -19.61
N THR A 387 -12.55 6.48 -18.49
CA THR A 387 -11.27 7.06 -18.06
C THR A 387 -10.20 6.01 -17.79
N GLN A 388 -10.53 4.90 -17.13
CA GLN A 388 -9.59 3.81 -16.83
C GLN A 388 -8.89 3.28 -18.09
N GLN A 389 -9.56 3.28 -19.24
CA GLN A 389 -9.00 2.82 -20.52
C GLN A 389 -7.90 3.74 -21.07
N HIS A 390 -7.75 4.94 -20.50
CA HIS A 390 -6.89 6.01 -20.96
C HIS A 390 -5.88 6.48 -19.91
N ILE A 391 -5.69 5.67 -18.86
CA ILE A 391 -4.67 5.90 -17.84
C ILE A 391 -3.60 4.83 -17.97
N CYS A 392 -2.34 5.27 -18.01
CA CYS A 392 -1.17 4.40 -18.00
C CYS A 392 -0.20 4.90 -16.93
N PRO A 393 0.13 4.10 -15.89
CA PRO A 393 1.06 4.53 -14.85
C PRO A 393 2.44 4.97 -15.39
N ALA A 394 2.88 4.43 -16.53
CA ALA A 394 4.15 4.79 -17.17
C ALA A 394 4.06 6.04 -18.06
N GLU A 395 2.96 6.25 -18.78
CA GLU A 395 2.84 7.31 -19.80
C GLU A 395 2.06 8.55 -19.31
N GLY A 396 1.18 8.39 -18.32
CA GLY A 396 0.30 9.45 -17.84
C GLY A 396 -1.16 9.24 -18.22
N ILE A 397 -1.89 10.35 -18.32
CA ILE A 397 -3.32 10.39 -18.66
C ILE A 397 -3.47 10.84 -20.11
N ASP A 398 -4.14 10.05 -20.95
CA ASP A 398 -4.50 10.46 -22.31
C ASP A 398 -5.75 11.34 -22.30
N TRP A 399 -5.54 12.61 -21.99
CA TRP A 399 -6.58 13.64 -21.92
C TRP A 399 -7.37 13.79 -23.24
N HIS A 400 -6.73 13.55 -24.39
CA HIS A 400 -7.40 13.70 -25.68
C HIS A 400 -8.40 12.56 -25.89
N SER A 401 -7.97 11.32 -25.65
CA SER A 401 -8.84 10.16 -25.80
C SER A 401 -9.99 10.16 -24.79
N ILE A 402 -9.76 10.59 -23.54
CA ILE A 402 -10.84 10.77 -22.55
C ILE A 402 -11.87 11.78 -23.06
N LYS A 403 -11.41 12.95 -23.52
CA LYS A 403 -12.30 13.98 -24.05
C LYS A 403 -13.09 13.47 -25.25
N ASP A 404 -12.43 12.82 -26.20
CA ASP A 404 -13.08 12.30 -27.40
C ASP A 404 -14.12 11.24 -27.06
N ALA A 405 -13.82 10.33 -26.13
CA ALA A 405 -14.73 9.29 -25.67
C ALA A 405 -15.95 9.86 -24.93
N LEU A 406 -15.76 10.80 -24.00
CA LEU A 406 -16.86 11.40 -23.25
C LEU A 406 -17.74 12.31 -24.12
N MET A 407 -17.19 12.88 -25.19
CA MET A 407 -17.93 13.74 -26.12
C MET A 407 -18.53 12.98 -27.32
N ASP A 408 -18.26 11.68 -27.44
CA ASP A 408 -18.82 10.84 -28.51
C ASP A 408 -20.36 10.78 -28.37
N PRO A 409 -21.13 11.21 -29.39
CA PRO A 409 -22.59 11.06 -29.38
C PRO A 409 -23.09 9.62 -29.22
N GLN A 410 -22.25 8.62 -29.52
CA GLN A 410 -22.53 7.20 -29.36
C GLN A 410 -22.21 6.68 -27.95
N TRP A 411 -21.55 7.47 -27.10
CA TRP A 411 -21.31 7.07 -25.72
C TRP A 411 -22.61 6.93 -24.94
N ALA A 412 -22.79 5.76 -24.35
CA ALA A 412 -24.03 5.33 -23.72
C ALA A 412 -23.74 4.57 -22.42
N LEU A 413 -24.74 4.55 -21.55
CA LEU A 413 -24.79 3.65 -20.41
C LEU A 413 -24.91 2.18 -20.88
N ALA A 414 -24.69 1.25 -19.95
CA ALA A 414 -24.77 -0.19 -20.19
C ALA A 414 -26.09 -0.67 -20.81
N ASP A 415 -27.20 0.00 -20.49
CA ASP A 415 -28.53 -0.28 -21.04
C ASP A 415 -28.75 0.29 -22.46
N GLY A 416 -27.74 0.95 -23.02
CA GLY A 416 -27.77 1.60 -24.32
C GLY A 416 -28.30 3.03 -24.30
N THR A 417 -28.66 3.58 -23.13
CA THR A 417 -29.14 4.95 -23.01
C THR A 417 -28.00 5.95 -23.29
N PRO A 418 -28.09 6.81 -24.32
CA PRO A 418 -27.03 7.77 -24.61
C PRO A 418 -26.87 8.80 -23.49
N VAL A 419 -25.65 9.01 -22.99
CA VAL A 419 -25.43 9.88 -21.83
C VAL A 419 -25.87 11.32 -22.11
N HIS A 420 -25.61 11.83 -23.32
CA HIS A 420 -26.04 13.17 -23.72
C HIS A 420 -27.56 13.37 -23.64
N SER A 421 -28.34 12.31 -23.83
CA SER A 421 -29.80 12.38 -23.78
C SER A 421 -30.33 12.56 -22.36
N LEU A 422 -29.60 12.07 -21.35
CA LEU A 422 -29.95 12.18 -19.93
C LEU A 422 -29.97 13.64 -19.46
N PHE A 423 -29.06 14.46 -19.99
CA PHE A 423 -28.97 15.89 -19.67
C PHE A 423 -29.89 16.77 -20.54
N GLY A 424 -30.55 16.19 -21.56
CA GLY A 424 -31.48 16.91 -22.44
C GLY A 424 -30.92 18.25 -22.96
N PRO A 425 -31.65 19.38 -22.83
CA PRO A 425 -31.15 20.70 -23.22
C PRO A 425 -29.88 21.16 -22.46
N GLY A 426 -29.66 20.65 -21.25
CA GLY A 426 -28.50 20.96 -20.42
C GLY A 426 -27.18 20.40 -20.96
N TRP A 427 -27.23 19.38 -21.82
CA TRP A 427 -26.04 18.70 -22.36
C TRP A 427 -25.02 19.66 -22.97
N LYS A 428 -25.48 20.68 -23.71
CA LYS A 428 -24.56 21.64 -24.34
C LYS A 428 -23.67 22.36 -23.33
N GLN A 429 -24.20 22.69 -22.15
CA GLN A 429 -23.45 23.34 -21.08
C GLN A 429 -22.54 22.34 -20.35
N VAL A 430 -23.05 21.13 -20.09
CA VAL A 430 -22.27 20.01 -19.53
C VAL A 430 -21.04 19.73 -20.40
N ALA A 431 -21.24 19.43 -21.69
CA ALA A 431 -20.18 19.16 -22.64
C ALA A 431 -19.14 20.30 -22.70
N ALA A 432 -19.60 21.56 -22.70
CA ALA A 432 -18.71 22.72 -22.76
C ALA A 432 -17.85 22.87 -21.48
N THR A 433 -18.44 22.68 -20.30
CA THR A 433 -17.72 22.84 -19.02
C THR A 433 -16.78 21.66 -18.74
N VAL A 434 -17.22 20.42 -18.99
CA VAL A 434 -16.35 19.22 -18.92
C VAL A 434 -15.18 19.33 -19.90
N THR A 435 -15.45 19.75 -21.15
CA THR A 435 -14.37 19.97 -22.14
C THR A 435 -13.37 21.01 -21.65
N ALA A 436 -13.84 22.13 -21.09
CA ALA A 436 -12.96 23.18 -20.57
C ALA A 436 -12.11 22.69 -19.40
N GLU A 437 -12.66 21.81 -18.55
CA GLU A 437 -11.94 21.22 -17.42
C GLU A 437 -10.86 20.25 -17.88
N LEU A 438 -11.18 19.34 -18.80
CA LEU A 438 -10.23 18.41 -19.41
C LEU A 438 -9.12 19.15 -20.17
N ASP A 439 -9.47 20.19 -20.94
CA ASP A 439 -8.48 21.01 -21.64
C ASP A 439 -7.56 21.77 -20.67
N ARG A 440 -8.08 22.23 -19.51
CA ARG A 440 -7.28 22.88 -18.47
C ARG A 440 -6.30 21.92 -17.82
N TRP A 441 -6.76 20.74 -17.40
CA TRP A 441 -5.88 19.71 -16.83
C TRP A 441 -4.82 19.28 -17.81
N ARG A 442 -5.17 19.06 -19.08
CA ARG A 442 -4.20 18.77 -20.15
C ARG A 442 -3.15 19.88 -20.30
N GLN A 443 -3.58 21.14 -20.26
CA GLN A 443 -2.65 22.27 -20.34
C GLN A 443 -1.69 22.25 -19.15
N LEU A 444 -2.19 22.08 -17.93
CA LEU A 444 -1.36 22.01 -16.73
C LEU A 444 -0.42 20.81 -16.73
N ASP A 445 -0.90 19.65 -17.18
CA ASP A 445 -0.11 18.45 -17.36
C ASP A 445 1.08 18.70 -18.29
N HIS A 446 0.84 19.27 -19.46
CA HIS A 446 1.91 19.51 -20.45
C HIS A 446 2.82 20.70 -20.11
N GLU A 447 2.27 21.74 -19.50
CA GLU A 447 2.99 23.00 -19.31
C GLU A 447 3.61 23.12 -17.92
N VAL A 448 3.07 22.50 -16.87
CA VAL A 448 3.47 22.77 -15.47
C VAL A 448 3.82 21.50 -14.70
N LEU A 449 2.92 20.52 -14.66
CA LEU A 449 2.96 19.41 -13.72
C LEU A 449 3.73 18.20 -14.26
N GLY A 450 3.64 17.94 -15.56
CA GLY A 450 4.09 16.68 -16.15
C GLY A 450 3.22 15.48 -15.75
N PRO A 451 3.34 14.36 -16.48
CA PRO A 451 2.43 13.22 -16.37
C PRO A 451 2.40 12.58 -14.98
N GLN A 452 3.56 12.44 -14.33
CA GLN A 452 3.65 11.80 -13.01
C GLN A 452 2.97 12.62 -11.92
N THR A 453 3.25 13.92 -11.83
CA THR A 453 2.61 14.80 -10.85
C THR A 453 1.10 14.85 -11.06
N THR A 454 0.66 14.92 -12.33
CA THR A 454 -0.76 14.91 -12.67
C THR A 454 -1.44 13.62 -12.21
N LEU A 455 -0.81 12.45 -12.43
CA LEU A 455 -1.31 11.17 -11.93
C LEU A 455 -1.40 11.13 -10.39
N ILE A 456 -0.39 11.64 -9.69
CA ILE A 456 -0.41 11.75 -8.22
C ILE A 456 -1.59 12.62 -7.76
N LEU A 457 -1.75 13.80 -8.37
CA LEU A 457 -2.82 14.73 -8.00
C LEU A 457 -4.22 14.17 -8.29
N MET A 458 -4.38 13.42 -9.38
CA MET A 458 -5.63 12.71 -9.69
C MET A 458 -5.87 11.54 -8.74
N SER A 459 -4.82 10.78 -8.38
CA SER A 459 -4.92 9.68 -7.41
C SER A 459 -5.37 10.19 -6.04
N ILE A 460 -4.81 11.32 -5.59
CA ILE A 460 -5.27 12.01 -4.36
C ILE A 460 -6.72 12.45 -4.51
N GLY A 461 -7.07 13.07 -5.64
CA GLY A 461 -8.43 13.54 -5.90
C GLY A 461 -9.47 12.43 -5.90
N GLY A 462 -9.13 11.25 -6.41
CA GLY A 462 -10.02 10.07 -6.42
C GLY A 462 -10.03 9.27 -5.13
N SER A 463 -9.24 9.66 -4.13
CA SER A 463 -9.15 9.00 -2.82
C SER A 463 -9.55 9.94 -1.68
N THR A 464 -10.44 10.89 -1.96
CA THR A 464 -10.98 11.79 -0.93
C THR A 464 -12.23 11.18 -0.30
N SER A 465 -12.63 11.70 0.86
CA SER A 465 -13.89 11.27 1.51
C SER A 465 -15.15 11.42 0.64
N TYR A 466 -15.07 12.20 -0.44
CA TYR A 466 -16.13 12.37 -1.43
C TYR A 466 -16.30 11.14 -2.35
N THR A 467 -15.22 10.40 -2.59
CA THR A 467 -15.16 9.24 -3.50
C THR A 467 -15.08 7.90 -2.79
N ASP A 468 -14.95 7.86 -1.45
CA ASP A 468 -14.93 6.65 -0.59
C ASP A 468 -16.02 5.60 -0.89
N SER A 469 -17.15 6.01 -1.47
CA SER A 469 -18.29 5.12 -1.77
C SER A 469 -18.48 4.83 -3.26
N TRP A 470 -17.58 5.33 -4.13
CA TRP A 470 -17.73 5.21 -5.57
C TRP A 470 -17.15 3.89 -6.08
N TRP A 471 -17.76 3.37 -7.14
CA TRP A 471 -17.21 2.24 -7.90
C TRP A 471 -15.94 2.66 -8.63
N GLY A 472 -14.97 1.75 -8.68
CA GLY A 472 -13.63 1.97 -9.23
C GLY A 472 -12.53 1.92 -8.17
N GLN A 473 -12.88 1.88 -6.89
CA GLN A 473 -11.93 1.58 -5.82
C GLN A 473 -11.51 0.11 -5.88
N GLY A 474 -10.24 -0.18 -5.58
CA GLY A 474 -9.73 -1.54 -5.46
C GLY A 474 -10.41 -2.33 -4.33
N ARG A 475 -11.00 -1.64 -3.35
CA ARG A 475 -11.82 -2.23 -2.29
C ARG A 475 -13.27 -2.51 -2.66
N TRP A 476 -13.75 -2.14 -3.84
CA TRP A 476 -15.18 -2.15 -4.19
C TRP A 476 -15.89 -3.46 -3.84
N HIS A 477 -15.31 -4.60 -4.22
CA HIS A 477 -15.87 -5.92 -3.95
C HIS A 477 -16.03 -6.18 -2.43
N SER A 478 -15.00 -5.85 -1.65
CA SER A 478 -15.01 -6.02 -0.19
C SER A 478 -16.02 -5.09 0.51
N ILE A 479 -16.16 -3.87 0.01
CA ILE A 479 -17.16 -2.89 0.48
C ILE A 479 -18.56 -3.46 0.28
N CYS A 480 -18.86 -3.94 -0.94
CA CYS A 480 -20.16 -4.52 -1.27
C CYS A 480 -20.45 -5.75 -0.41
N ARG A 481 -19.48 -6.67 -0.29
CA ARG A 481 -19.61 -7.87 0.55
C ARG A 481 -19.99 -7.50 1.97
N ARG A 482 -19.26 -6.54 2.57
CA ARG A 482 -19.51 -6.16 3.96
C ARG A 482 -20.89 -5.53 4.17
N ILE A 483 -21.33 -4.68 3.25
CA ILE A 483 -22.67 -4.07 3.30
C ILE A 483 -23.75 -5.16 3.20
N ILE A 484 -23.59 -6.12 2.29
CA ILE A 484 -24.51 -7.24 2.11
C ILE A 484 -24.55 -8.11 3.37
N ASP A 485 -23.40 -8.47 3.92
CA ASP A 485 -23.29 -9.29 5.13
C ASP A 485 -23.96 -8.61 6.32
N ASP A 486 -23.69 -7.32 6.54
CA ASP A 486 -24.29 -6.54 7.62
C ASP A 486 -25.83 -6.38 7.42
N ALA A 487 -26.30 -6.27 6.16
CA ALA A 487 -27.73 -6.26 5.83
C ALA A 487 -28.42 -7.61 6.12
N VAL A 488 -27.80 -8.72 5.71
CA VAL A 488 -28.30 -10.09 5.95
C VAL A 488 -28.31 -10.39 7.45
N ALA A 489 -27.26 -10.02 8.18
CA ALA A 489 -27.18 -10.18 9.63
C ALA A 489 -28.26 -9.38 10.37
N ALA A 490 -28.65 -8.22 9.83
CA ALA A 490 -29.76 -7.41 10.33
C ALA A 490 -31.15 -7.94 9.94
N GLY A 491 -31.22 -9.02 9.15
CA GLY A 491 -32.48 -9.62 8.69
C GLY A 491 -33.18 -8.84 7.57
N LEU A 492 -32.45 -7.99 6.84
CA LEU A 492 -32.98 -7.30 5.67
C LEU A 492 -33.17 -8.30 4.52
N THR A 493 -34.27 -8.13 3.79
CA THR A 493 -34.51 -8.94 2.59
C THR A 493 -33.66 -8.40 1.46
N LEU A 494 -32.91 -9.28 0.79
CA LEU A 494 -32.16 -8.93 -0.41
C LEU A 494 -33.14 -8.55 -1.54
N PRO A 495 -32.76 -7.63 -2.44
CA PRO A 495 -33.65 -7.25 -3.52
C PRO A 495 -33.79 -8.40 -4.53
N SER A 496 -35.00 -8.60 -5.08
CA SER A 496 -35.23 -9.64 -6.10
C SER A 496 -34.34 -9.41 -7.34
N PRO A 497 -33.69 -10.44 -7.89
CA PRO A 497 -33.91 -11.87 -7.64
C PRO A 497 -32.96 -12.50 -6.59
N TYR A 498 -32.25 -11.69 -5.80
CA TYR A 498 -31.22 -12.15 -4.88
C TYR A 498 -31.77 -12.63 -3.53
N ASP A 499 -33.04 -12.34 -3.24
CA ASP A 499 -33.81 -13.01 -2.20
C ASP A 499 -33.85 -14.53 -2.39
N GLU A 500 -33.87 -15.01 -3.63
CA GLU A 500 -33.81 -16.42 -3.97
C GLU A 500 -32.39 -16.91 -4.32
N ARG A 501 -31.60 -16.10 -5.05
CA ARG A 501 -30.25 -16.48 -5.50
C ARG A 501 -29.18 -16.39 -4.41
N GLY A 502 -29.43 -15.62 -3.35
CA GLY A 502 -28.51 -15.44 -2.23
C GLY A 502 -27.48 -14.31 -2.41
N PRO A 503 -26.74 -13.98 -1.33
CA PRO A 503 -25.81 -12.85 -1.28
C PRO A 503 -24.60 -13.01 -2.21
N ASP A 504 -24.07 -14.22 -2.39
CA ASP A 504 -22.91 -14.46 -3.27
C ASP A 504 -23.22 -14.13 -4.73
N ALA A 505 -24.45 -14.38 -5.17
CA ALA A 505 -24.89 -14.04 -6.52
C ALA A 505 -25.04 -12.53 -6.70
N LEU A 506 -25.51 -11.81 -5.68
CA LEU A 506 -25.57 -10.35 -5.70
C LEU A 506 -24.16 -9.76 -5.75
N LEU A 507 -23.26 -10.27 -4.92
CA LEU A 507 -21.89 -9.80 -4.86
C LEU A 507 -21.15 -9.97 -6.20
N ALA A 508 -21.29 -11.13 -6.86
CA ALA A 508 -20.70 -11.35 -8.18
C ALA A 508 -21.27 -10.41 -9.25
N ASP A 509 -22.58 -10.17 -9.26
CA ASP A 509 -23.21 -9.26 -10.22
C ASP A 509 -22.81 -7.78 -9.94
N LEU A 510 -22.42 -7.44 -8.71
CA LEU A 510 -21.95 -6.11 -8.32
C LEU A 510 -20.49 -5.80 -8.70
N ASP A 511 -19.72 -6.76 -9.23
CA ASP A 511 -18.42 -6.47 -9.85
C ASP A 511 -18.61 -5.59 -11.11
N ALA A 512 -19.78 -5.66 -11.75
CA ALA A 512 -20.22 -4.79 -12.84
C ALA A 512 -21.54 -4.09 -12.47
N PRO A 513 -21.54 -3.10 -11.55
CA PRO A 513 -22.77 -2.53 -11.00
C PRO A 513 -23.55 -1.68 -12.03
N ASP A 514 -22.93 -1.31 -13.15
CA ASP A 514 -23.62 -0.73 -14.30
C ASP A 514 -24.55 -1.73 -15.02
N GLN A 515 -24.37 -3.03 -14.81
CA GLN A 515 -25.16 -4.10 -15.44
C GLN A 515 -26.33 -4.57 -14.55
N VAL A 516 -26.33 -4.24 -13.25
CA VAL A 516 -27.44 -4.60 -12.36
C VAL A 516 -28.63 -3.64 -12.56
N PRO A 517 -29.89 -4.07 -12.35
CA PRO A 517 -31.05 -3.18 -12.43
C PRO A 517 -31.05 -2.05 -11.38
N ASP A 518 -31.70 -0.92 -11.70
CA ASP A 518 -31.79 0.26 -10.80
C ASP A 518 -32.22 -0.05 -9.37
N PRO A 519 -33.26 -0.88 -9.12
CA PRO A 519 -33.67 -1.18 -7.75
C PRO A 519 -32.60 -1.90 -6.93
N ILE A 520 -31.67 -2.62 -7.56
CA ILE A 520 -30.57 -3.30 -6.88
C ILE A 520 -29.52 -2.27 -6.43
N LEU A 521 -29.17 -1.35 -7.33
CA LEU A 521 -28.20 -0.30 -7.04
C LEU A 521 -28.76 0.69 -6.01
N ASP A 522 -30.04 1.06 -6.12
CA ASP A 522 -30.76 1.88 -5.12
C ASP A 522 -30.73 1.23 -3.73
N TRP A 523 -31.02 -0.07 -3.67
CA TRP A 523 -30.95 -0.84 -2.42
C TRP A 523 -29.55 -0.80 -1.81
N LEU A 524 -28.49 -0.97 -2.61
CA LEU A 524 -27.11 -0.96 -2.13
C LEU A 524 -26.67 0.44 -1.65
N ILE A 525 -27.16 1.51 -2.30
CA ILE A 525 -26.79 2.89 -1.95
C ILE A 525 -27.29 3.28 -0.55
N ASP A 526 -28.53 2.94 -0.21
CA ASP A 526 -29.19 3.47 0.99
C ASP A 526 -29.69 2.42 2.00
N LEU A 527 -29.87 1.15 1.60
CA LEU A 527 -30.55 0.12 2.40
C LEU A 527 -31.88 0.63 3.00
N PRO A 528 -32.90 0.94 2.19
CA PRO A 528 -34.08 1.71 2.62
C PRO A 528 -34.84 1.11 3.81
N ASP A 529 -34.81 -0.22 3.97
CA ASP A 529 -35.53 -0.94 5.03
C ASP A 529 -34.77 -1.02 6.36
N ALA A 530 -33.53 -0.53 6.45
CA ALA A 530 -32.69 -0.62 7.65
C ALA A 530 -33.19 0.26 8.82
N GLY A 531 -33.98 1.29 8.55
CA GLY A 531 -34.40 2.26 9.54
C GLY A 531 -33.24 3.10 10.12
N VAL A 532 -33.50 3.87 11.18
CA VAL A 532 -32.52 4.85 11.72
C VAL A 532 -31.31 4.20 12.42
N HIS A 533 -31.50 2.99 12.96
CA HIS A 533 -30.48 2.28 13.74
C HIS A 533 -29.93 1.02 13.06
N GLY A 534 -30.38 0.71 11.84
CA GLY A 534 -29.88 -0.43 11.08
C GLY A 534 -28.58 -0.14 10.34
N PRO A 535 -28.09 -1.15 9.59
CA PRO A 535 -26.92 -0.98 8.72
C PRO A 535 -27.15 0.12 7.68
N ARG A 536 -26.06 0.67 7.16
CA ARG A 536 -26.09 1.74 6.15
C ARG A 536 -25.65 1.20 4.79
N GLY A 537 -26.20 1.73 3.70
CA GLY A 537 -25.68 1.47 2.36
C GLY A 537 -24.40 2.26 2.06
N LEU A 538 -23.93 2.19 0.82
CA LEU A 538 -22.69 2.81 0.34
C LEU A 538 -22.49 4.24 0.82
N ARG A 539 -23.55 5.05 0.83
CA ARG A 539 -23.45 6.48 1.16
C ARG A 539 -22.91 6.75 2.57
N MET A 540 -23.22 5.90 3.53
CA MET A 540 -22.96 6.16 4.96
C MET A 540 -22.37 4.95 5.70
N HIS A 541 -22.06 3.85 5.01
CA HIS A 541 -21.45 2.70 5.66
C HIS A 541 -20.04 3.02 6.13
N LEU A 542 -19.62 2.51 7.29
CA LEU A 542 -18.27 2.79 7.78
C LEU A 542 -17.18 2.07 6.96
N VAL A 543 -17.52 0.96 6.31
CA VAL A 543 -16.55 0.17 5.51
C VAL A 543 -16.03 0.92 4.29
N THR A 544 -16.80 1.90 3.77
CA THR A 544 -16.38 2.69 2.60
C THR A 544 -15.20 3.58 2.92
N ARG A 545 -14.97 3.90 4.19
CA ARG A 545 -13.78 4.64 4.59
C ARG A 545 -12.54 3.76 4.39
N PRO A 546 -11.47 4.27 3.76
CA PRO A 546 -10.22 3.54 3.59
C PRO A 546 -9.57 3.20 4.93
N PRO A 547 -8.86 2.06 5.05
CA PRO A 547 -8.06 1.74 6.23
C PRO A 547 -7.01 2.83 6.39
N GLN A 548 -6.76 3.23 7.64
CA GLN A 548 -5.77 4.24 7.96
C GLN A 548 -4.52 3.58 8.53
N SER A 549 -3.40 3.73 7.83
CA SER A 549 -2.08 3.40 8.35
C SER A 549 -1.59 4.53 9.27
N CYS A 550 -0.71 4.19 10.21
CA CYS A 550 -0.07 5.17 11.07
C CYS A 550 1.43 5.18 10.81
N TRP A 551 1.98 6.35 10.51
CA TRP A 551 3.41 6.57 10.56
C TRP A 551 3.78 7.07 11.96
N ASP A 552 4.44 6.21 12.73
CA ASP A 552 4.96 6.55 14.05
C ASP A 552 6.49 6.49 14.07
N PRO A 553 7.20 7.63 14.08
CA PRO A 553 8.65 7.63 14.15
C PRO A 553 9.21 7.15 15.51
N TYR A 554 8.38 6.80 16.51
CA TYR A 554 8.83 6.53 17.89
C TYR A 554 9.51 5.20 18.19
N TRP A 555 9.84 4.41 17.17
CA TRP A 555 11.06 3.60 17.30
C TRP A 555 12.31 4.43 17.68
N LEU A 556 12.27 5.76 17.54
CA LEU A 556 13.32 6.69 17.96
C LEU A 556 13.39 6.99 19.48
N THR A 557 12.36 6.70 20.31
CA THR A 557 12.39 7.08 21.75
C THR A 557 12.70 5.98 22.75
N ASP A 558 12.54 4.70 22.39
CA ASP A 558 12.88 3.59 23.30
C ASP A 558 14.40 3.43 23.50
N SER A 559 15.21 4.20 22.76
CA SER A 559 16.65 4.34 22.96
C SER A 559 17.04 5.62 23.72
N THR A 560 16.31 5.94 24.78
CA THR A 560 16.87 6.78 25.87
C THR A 560 17.24 5.84 27.03
N PRO A 561 18.53 5.60 27.31
CA PRO A 561 18.95 4.70 28.38
C PRO A 561 18.54 5.15 29.79
#